data_AF-A0A2X1CTD9-F1
#
_entry.id   AF-A0A2X1CTD9-F1
#
_cell.length_a   1.000
_cell.length_b   1.000
_cell.length_c   1.000
_cell.angle_alpha   90.00
_cell.angle_beta   90.00
_cell.angle_gamma   90.00
#
_symmetry.space_group_name_H-M   'P 1'
#
loop_
_entity.id
_entity.type
_entity.pdbx_description
1 polymer ?
#
loop_
_entity_poly.entity_id
_entity_poly.type
_entity_poly.pdbx_seq_one_letter_code
_entity_poly.pdbx_strand_id
1 'polypeptide(L)'
;MSELETELAAIVRADAGLMHVLTTVRALDLPDWRLVSGAVYQAVWNARTGRPAGYGVKDYDLAYFDGSDLSYEAEDVVIKRVAAAFDEPFRSQVEVRNQARVHLWFQNRFGEPYAPLHSTDEALERFVAPTFAVGVRLEADDSLSVAAPFGLDDVFAMTIRPNPNRPVAKGWAKAVDSARARWPELTVIEP
;
A
#
# COMPACT_ATOMS: atom_id res chain seq x y z
N MET A 1 3.54 7.64 -18.18
CA MET A 1 4.30 7.16 -17.02
C MET A 1 5.68 7.80 -17.02
N SER A 2 6.17 8.19 -15.85
CA SER A 2 7.58 8.59 -15.67
C SER A 2 8.53 7.39 -15.83
N GLU A 3 9.84 7.64 -15.86
CA GLU A 3 10.84 6.58 -15.89
C GLU A 3 10.75 5.68 -14.64
N LEU A 4 10.62 6.26 -13.45
CA LEU A 4 10.49 5.52 -12.20
C LEU A 4 9.17 4.73 -12.12
N GLU A 5 8.07 5.25 -12.67
CA GLU A 5 6.81 4.49 -12.77
C GLU A 5 6.95 3.28 -13.69
N THR A 6 7.73 3.43 -14.77
CA THR A 6 8.04 2.32 -15.70
C THR A 6 8.91 1.27 -15.03
N GLU A 7 9.93 1.69 -14.27
CA GLU A 7 10.78 0.79 -13.49
C GLU A 7 9.96 0.07 -12.39
N LEU A 8 9.08 0.78 -11.68
CA LEU A 8 8.18 0.20 -10.69
C LEU A 8 7.26 -0.85 -11.33
N ALA A 9 6.64 -0.52 -12.46
CA ALA A 9 5.76 -1.45 -13.17
C ALA A 9 6.51 -2.72 -13.60
N ALA A 10 7.77 -2.61 -14.03
CA ALA A 10 8.61 -3.76 -14.37
C ALA A 10 8.92 -4.63 -13.13
N ILE A 11 9.27 -4.00 -12.00
CA ILE A 11 9.53 -4.69 -10.72
C ILE A 11 8.28 -5.43 -10.24
N VAL A 12 7.13 -4.76 -10.25
CA VAL A 12 5.85 -5.37 -9.85
C VAL A 12 5.51 -6.57 -10.73
N ARG A 13 5.71 -6.46 -12.05
CA ARG A 13 5.46 -7.57 -12.99
C ARG A 13 6.39 -8.75 -12.81
N ALA A 14 7.63 -8.51 -12.36
CA ALA A 14 8.59 -9.57 -12.09
C ALA A 14 8.30 -10.32 -10.78
N ASP A 15 7.48 -9.75 -9.89
CA ASP A 15 7.06 -10.38 -8.64
C ASP A 15 5.76 -11.18 -8.85
N ALA A 16 5.87 -12.50 -8.86
CA ALA A 16 4.75 -13.39 -9.06
C ALA A 16 3.66 -13.27 -7.97
N GLY A 17 4.04 -12.94 -6.73
CA GLY A 17 3.10 -12.75 -5.62
C GLY A 17 2.26 -11.49 -5.82
N LEU A 18 2.92 -10.37 -6.14
CA LEU A 18 2.22 -9.13 -6.49
C LEU A 18 1.30 -9.31 -7.69
N MET A 19 1.77 -9.95 -8.77
CA MET A 19 0.94 -10.17 -9.96
C MET A 19 -0.23 -11.12 -9.68
N HIS A 20 -0.05 -12.14 -8.83
CA HIS A 20 -1.16 -13.00 -8.41
C HIS A 20 -2.26 -12.23 -7.68
N VAL A 21 -1.88 -11.35 -6.75
CA VAL A 21 -2.85 -10.50 -6.04
C VAL A 21 -3.53 -9.52 -6.98
N LEU A 22 -2.75 -8.81 -7.82
CA LEU A 22 -3.28 -7.80 -8.73
C LEU A 22 -4.24 -8.38 -9.77
N THR A 23 -3.91 -9.52 -10.36
CA THR A 23 -4.77 -10.19 -11.36
C THR A 23 -6.07 -10.69 -10.75
N THR A 24 -5.99 -11.29 -9.55
CA THR A 24 -7.17 -11.77 -8.81
C THR A 24 -8.09 -10.62 -8.40
N VAL A 25 -7.54 -9.56 -7.80
CA VAL A 25 -8.33 -8.41 -7.34
C VAL A 25 -8.97 -7.65 -8.51
N ARG A 26 -8.27 -7.52 -9.64
CA ARG A 26 -8.85 -6.92 -10.85
C ARG A 26 -10.13 -7.63 -11.28
N ALA A 27 -10.18 -8.96 -11.19
CA ALA A 27 -11.37 -9.74 -11.54
C ALA A 27 -12.54 -9.55 -10.56
N LEU A 28 -12.29 -9.00 -9.36
CA LEU A 28 -13.33 -8.67 -8.39
C LEU A 28 -14.01 -7.33 -8.66
N ASP A 29 -13.45 -6.49 -9.53
CA ASP A 29 -14.07 -5.22 -9.95
C ASP A 29 -14.57 -4.38 -8.77
N LEU A 30 -13.70 -4.20 -7.77
CA LEU A 30 -14.01 -3.35 -6.61
C LEU A 30 -14.04 -1.88 -7.02
N PRO A 31 -14.84 -1.02 -6.38
CA PRO A 31 -14.79 0.41 -6.65
C PRO A 31 -13.48 1.01 -6.16
N ASP A 32 -12.82 1.80 -7.01
CA ASP A 32 -11.64 2.61 -6.70
C ASP A 32 -10.60 1.88 -5.82
N TRP A 33 -10.09 0.74 -6.28
CA TRP A 33 -9.15 -0.08 -5.52
C TRP A 33 -7.68 0.19 -5.86
N ARG A 34 -6.80 -0.04 -4.89
CA ARG A 34 -5.34 -0.04 -5.03
C ARG A 34 -4.75 -1.13 -4.15
N LEU A 35 -3.75 -1.85 -4.67
CA LEU A 35 -2.80 -2.53 -3.81
C LEU A 35 -1.77 -1.48 -3.34
N VAL A 36 -1.62 -1.30 -2.03
CA VAL A 36 -0.84 -0.18 -1.46
C VAL A 36 0.30 -0.66 -0.57
N SER A 37 1.20 0.27 -0.27
CA SER A 37 2.17 0.20 0.82
C SER A 37 3.13 -1.00 0.76
N GLY A 38 3.14 -1.84 1.79
CA GLY A 38 4.23 -2.75 2.15
C GLY A 38 4.74 -3.56 0.97
N ALA A 39 3.88 -4.37 0.37
CA ALA A 39 4.26 -5.25 -0.73
C ALA A 39 4.81 -4.48 -1.95
N VAL A 40 4.34 -3.25 -2.20
CA VAL A 40 4.69 -2.46 -3.39
C VAL A 40 6.07 -1.83 -3.25
N TYR A 41 6.31 -1.01 -2.22
CA TYR A 41 7.60 -0.32 -2.07
C TYR A 41 8.72 -1.30 -1.66
N GLN A 42 8.40 -2.37 -0.92
CA GLN A 42 9.40 -3.37 -0.54
C GLN A 42 9.91 -4.15 -1.76
N ALA A 43 9.07 -4.35 -2.80
CA ALA A 43 9.52 -4.96 -4.04
C ALA A 43 10.62 -4.12 -4.72
N VAL A 44 10.50 -2.78 -4.68
CA VAL A 44 11.56 -1.89 -5.18
C VAL A 44 12.84 -2.04 -4.38
N TRP A 45 12.75 -2.06 -3.05
CA TRP A 45 13.92 -2.23 -2.20
C TRP A 45 14.59 -3.59 -2.38
N ASN A 46 13.79 -4.65 -2.59
CA ASN A 46 14.30 -5.97 -2.88
C ASN A 46 15.07 -5.97 -4.20
N ALA A 47 14.51 -5.39 -5.26
CA ALA A 47 15.19 -5.24 -6.54
C ALA A 47 16.49 -4.42 -6.43
N ARG A 48 16.45 -3.26 -5.74
CA ARG A 48 17.62 -2.37 -5.54
C ARG A 48 18.75 -3.03 -4.74
N THR A 49 18.44 -4.00 -3.91
CA THR A 49 19.41 -4.65 -3.03
C THR A 49 19.72 -6.10 -3.41
N GLY A 50 19.21 -6.58 -4.55
CA GLY A 50 19.43 -7.94 -5.02
C GLY A 50 18.79 -9.03 -4.16
N ARG A 51 17.76 -8.68 -3.36
CA ARG A 51 16.99 -9.65 -2.58
C ARG A 51 15.93 -10.32 -3.47
N PRO A 52 15.51 -11.56 -3.15
CA PRO A 52 14.43 -12.23 -3.90
C PRO A 52 13.13 -11.42 -3.90
N ALA A 53 12.36 -11.54 -4.99
CA ALA A 53 10.98 -11.05 -5.05
C ALA A 53 10.16 -11.63 -3.88
N GLY A 54 9.25 -10.84 -3.32
CA GLY A 54 8.50 -11.20 -2.11
C GLY A 54 9.28 -11.22 -0.79
N TYR A 55 10.59 -10.97 -0.76
CA TYR A 55 11.34 -10.93 0.51
C TYR A 55 10.75 -9.90 1.47
N GLY A 56 10.51 -10.34 2.72
CA GLY A 56 10.04 -9.47 3.79
C GLY A 56 8.57 -9.04 3.70
N VAL A 57 7.86 -9.43 2.63
CA VAL A 57 6.41 -9.21 2.47
C VAL A 57 5.68 -10.10 3.47
N LYS A 58 4.82 -9.48 4.28
CA LYS A 58 4.03 -10.18 5.31
C LYS A 58 2.56 -10.28 4.91
N ASP A 59 2.09 -9.22 4.27
CA ASP A 59 0.72 -8.93 3.92
C ASP A 59 0.68 -8.15 2.60
N TYR A 60 -0.51 -8.06 2.03
CA TYR A 60 -0.85 -7.28 0.84
C TYR A 60 -2.00 -6.35 1.21
N ASP A 61 -1.70 -5.07 1.44
CA ASP A 61 -2.71 -4.06 1.79
C ASP A 61 -3.58 -3.72 0.57
N LEU A 62 -4.82 -4.21 0.54
CA LEU A 62 -5.81 -3.88 -0.49
C LEU A 62 -6.73 -2.77 0.00
N ALA A 63 -6.49 -1.56 -0.48
CA ALA A 63 -7.37 -0.42 -0.27
C ALA A 63 -8.45 -0.37 -1.36
N TYR A 64 -9.68 -0.01 -0.98
CA TYR A 64 -10.74 0.35 -1.92
C TYR A 64 -11.58 1.49 -1.35
N PHE A 65 -12.35 2.19 -2.18
CA PHE A 65 -13.21 3.28 -1.73
C PHE A 65 -14.65 3.04 -2.15
N ASP A 66 -15.52 2.85 -1.15
CA ASP A 66 -16.96 2.83 -1.34
C ASP A 66 -17.64 3.63 -0.23
N GLY A 67 -18.17 4.80 -0.61
CA GLY A 67 -18.88 5.70 0.30
C GLY A 67 -20.37 5.43 0.42
N SER A 68 -20.91 4.41 -0.25
CA SER A 68 -22.36 4.15 -0.28
C SER A 68 -22.89 3.55 1.03
N ASP A 69 -22.07 2.72 1.71
CA ASP A 69 -22.34 2.16 3.02
C ASP A 69 -21.04 2.09 3.85
N LEU A 70 -20.99 2.88 4.94
CA LEU A 70 -19.81 2.99 5.80
C LEU A 70 -19.83 2.01 7.00
N SER A 71 -20.83 1.12 7.07
CA SER A 71 -20.93 0.10 8.12
C SER A 71 -19.76 -0.88 8.06
N TYR A 72 -19.47 -1.55 9.18
CA TYR A 72 -18.45 -2.60 9.16
C TYR A 72 -18.96 -3.82 8.41
N GLU A 73 -20.25 -4.07 8.47
CA GLU A 73 -20.95 -5.16 7.81
C GLU A 73 -20.77 -5.09 6.28
N ALA A 74 -20.85 -3.89 5.69
CA ALA A 74 -20.55 -3.68 4.28
C ALA A 74 -19.07 -3.95 3.94
N GLU A 75 -18.13 -3.49 4.78
CA GLU A 75 -16.71 -3.79 4.60
C GLU A 75 -16.41 -5.30 4.73
N ASP A 76 -17.03 -5.97 5.69
CA ASP A 76 -16.86 -7.40 5.98
C ASP A 76 -17.35 -8.28 4.82
N VAL A 77 -18.41 -7.88 4.11
CA VAL A 77 -18.81 -8.54 2.86
C VAL A 77 -17.70 -8.49 1.82
N VAL A 78 -17.03 -7.35 1.65
CA VAL A 78 -15.90 -7.21 0.72
C VAL A 78 -14.68 -7.99 1.19
N ILE A 79 -14.35 -7.94 2.49
CA ILE A 79 -13.26 -8.74 3.09
C ILE A 79 -13.48 -10.23 2.77
N LYS A 80 -14.69 -10.75 3.01
CA LYS A 80 -15.02 -12.16 2.75
C LYS A 80 -14.99 -12.50 1.27
N ARG A 81 -15.48 -11.60 0.41
CA ARG A 81 -15.46 -11.77 -1.05
C ARG A 81 -14.02 -11.86 -1.58
N VAL A 82 -13.13 -11.00 -1.10
CA VAL A 82 -11.70 -11.01 -1.47
C VAL A 82 -11.04 -12.28 -0.92
N ALA A 83 -11.24 -12.62 0.35
CA ALA A 83 -10.65 -13.83 0.94
C ALA A 83 -11.08 -15.12 0.20
N ALA A 84 -12.35 -15.19 -0.24
CA ALA A 84 -12.86 -16.32 -1.00
C ALA A 84 -12.24 -16.46 -2.40
N ALA A 85 -11.64 -15.40 -2.94
CA ALA A 85 -10.97 -15.41 -4.24
C ALA A 85 -9.53 -15.97 -4.19
N PHE A 86 -9.00 -16.19 -2.99
CA PHE A 86 -7.65 -16.69 -2.77
C PHE A 86 -7.63 -18.02 -2.01
N ASP A 87 -6.59 -18.81 -2.29
CA ASP A 87 -6.16 -19.93 -1.45
C ASP A 87 -5.06 -19.48 -0.47
N GLU A 88 -4.75 -20.31 0.52
CA GLU A 88 -3.61 -20.05 1.40
C GLU A 88 -2.29 -20.14 0.62
N PRO A 89 -1.30 -19.27 0.92
CA PRO A 89 -1.29 -18.30 2.03
C PRO A 89 -1.98 -16.96 1.72
N PHE A 90 -2.31 -16.66 0.47
CA PHE A 90 -2.81 -15.33 0.07
C PHE A 90 -4.14 -14.96 0.72
N ARG A 91 -5.02 -15.94 0.98
CA ARG A 91 -6.27 -15.73 1.71
C ARG A 91 -6.08 -15.02 3.05
N SER A 92 -5.03 -15.40 3.79
CA SER A 92 -4.73 -14.83 5.11
C SER A 92 -3.79 -13.62 5.05
N GLN A 93 -3.19 -13.35 3.90
CA GLN A 93 -2.22 -12.25 3.72
C GLN A 93 -2.81 -11.00 3.06
N VAL A 94 -3.92 -11.10 2.32
CA VAL A 94 -4.55 -9.92 1.70
C VAL A 94 -5.43 -9.21 2.73
N GLU A 95 -4.99 -8.02 3.16
CA GLU A 95 -5.70 -7.21 4.14
C GLU A 95 -6.54 -6.15 3.44
N VAL A 96 -7.87 -6.30 3.50
CA VAL A 96 -8.80 -5.40 2.81
C VAL A 96 -9.23 -4.25 3.71
N ARG A 97 -9.24 -3.03 3.16
CA ARG A 97 -9.70 -1.83 3.87
C ARG A 97 -10.49 -0.88 2.97
N ASN A 98 -11.71 -0.55 3.39
CA ASN A 98 -12.49 0.53 2.80
C ASN A 98 -11.98 1.88 3.33
N GLN A 99 -11.37 2.68 2.44
CA GLN A 99 -10.83 3.99 2.78
C GLN A 99 -11.93 5.00 3.16
N ALA A 100 -13.14 4.85 2.62
CA ALA A 100 -14.26 5.76 2.91
C ALA A 100 -14.65 5.77 4.40
N ARG A 101 -14.43 4.67 5.13
CA ARG A 101 -14.82 4.52 6.55
C ARG A 101 -13.69 4.69 7.55
N VAL A 102 -12.44 4.92 7.11
CA VAL A 102 -11.26 5.00 8.00
C VAL A 102 -11.45 6.06 9.09
N HIS A 103 -12.00 7.22 8.71
CA HIS A 103 -12.27 8.34 9.61
C HIS A 103 -13.17 7.98 10.82
N LEU A 104 -14.00 6.93 10.72
CA LEU A 104 -14.92 6.52 11.80
C LEU A 104 -14.21 5.83 12.97
N TRP A 105 -13.05 5.22 12.74
CA TRP A 105 -12.36 4.42 13.76
C TRP A 105 -10.91 4.82 13.99
N PHE A 106 -10.27 5.55 13.06
CA PHE A 106 -8.85 5.89 13.13
C PHE A 106 -8.50 6.66 14.39
N GLN A 107 -9.29 7.68 14.75
CA GLN A 107 -9.06 8.48 15.94
C GLN A 107 -9.16 7.65 17.23
N ASN A 108 -10.11 6.72 17.31
CA ASN A 108 -10.25 5.85 18.48
C ASN A 108 -9.06 4.89 18.62
N ARG A 109 -8.50 4.44 17.48
CA ARG A 109 -7.37 3.49 17.46
C ARG A 109 -6.02 4.15 17.70
N PHE A 110 -5.80 5.33 17.13
CA PHE A 110 -4.48 5.99 17.11
C PHE A 110 -4.44 7.31 17.90
N GLY A 111 -5.58 7.82 18.36
CA GLY A 111 -5.68 9.09 19.08
C GLY A 111 -5.27 10.30 18.23
N GLU A 112 -5.55 10.25 16.93
CA GLU A 112 -5.24 11.29 15.95
C GLU A 112 -6.47 11.55 15.08
N PRO A 113 -6.85 12.81 14.83
CA PRO A 113 -7.98 13.12 13.98
C PRO A 113 -7.71 12.62 12.55
N TYR A 114 -8.75 12.11 11.90
CA TYR A 114 -8.67 11.63 10.53
C TYR A 114 -9.90 12.13 9.80
N ALA A 115 -9.73 13.02 8.82
CA ALA A 115 -10.84 13.55 8.03
C ALA A 115 -11.36 12.45 7.07
N PRO A 116 -12.66 12.49 6.70
CA PRO A 116 -13.17 11.67 5.62
C PRO A 116 -12.35 11.87 4.34
N LEU A 117 -12.06 10.77 3.65
CA LEU A 117 -11.39 10.78 2.35
C LEU A 117 -12.43 10.82 1.22
N HIS A 118 -11.98 11.16 0.03
CA HIS A 118 -12.77 11.19 -1.20
C HIS A 118 -12.35 10.14 -2.24
N SER A 119 -11.21 9.48 -2.04
CA SER A 119 -10.70 8.41 -2.90
C SER A 119 -9.70 7.52 -2.16
N THR A 120 -9.35 6.39 -2.74
CA THR A 120 -8.25 5.55 -2.26
C THR A 120 -6.89 6.23 -2.37
N ASP A 121 -6.65 7.00 -3.44
CA ASP A 121 -5.36 7.67 -3.65
C ASP A 121 -5.09 8.76 -2.60
N GLU A 122 -6.12 9.46 -2.11
CA GLU A 122 -6.00 10.44 -1.02
C GLU A 122 -5.50 9.81 0.29
N ALA A 123 -5.80 8.52 0.52
CA ALA A 123 -5.33 7.81 1.71
C ALA A 123 -3.80 7.79 1.78
N LEU A 124 -3.12 7.70 0.63
CA LEU A 124 -1.65 7.63 0.53
C LEU A 124 -0.98 8.88 1.10
N GLU A 125 -1.61 10.06 0.95
CA GLU A 125 -1.11 11.32 1.51
C GLU A 125 -1.02 11.31 3.04
N ARG A 126 -1.72 10.38 3.70
CA ARG A 126 -1.79 10.25 5.16
C ARG A 126 -0.81 9.23 5.73
N PHE A 127 0.00 8.55 4.92
CA PHE A 127 0.91 7.50 5.39
C PHE A 127 2.03 8.06 6.29
N VAL A 128 2.72 7.18 7.03
CA VAL A 128 3.76 7.56 7.99
C VAL A 128 4.94 8.30 7.31
N ALA A 129 5.31 7.88 6.10
CA ALA A 129 6.40 8.45 5.31
C ALA A 129 6.05 8.41 3.81
N PRO A 130 6.58 9.33 2.98
CA PRO A 130 6.40 9.33 1.53
C PRO A 130 6.74 7.99 0.86
N THR A 131 7.83 7.35 1.30
CA THR A 131 8.29 6.06 0.75
C THR A 131 7.31 4.91 0.99
N PHE A 132 6.38 5.04 1.95
CA PHE A 132 5.33 4.05 2.22
C PHE A 132 4.04 4.33 1.45
N ALA A 133 3.94 5.48 0.79
CA ALA A 133 2.74 6.02 0.16
C ALA A 133 2.72 5.73 -1.34
N VAL A 134 2.82 4.44 -1.70
CA VAL A 134 2.73 3.99 -3.09
C VAL A 134 1.57 3.01 -3.23
N GLY A 135 0.73 3.24 -4.23
CA GLY A 135 -0.35 2.35 -4.65
C GLY A 135 -0.21 1.97 -6.12
N VAL A 136 -0.63 0.76 -6.46
CA VAL A 136 -0.70 0.27 -7.83
C VAL A 136 -2.02 -0.41 -8.11
N ARG A 137 -2.48 -0.35 -9.36
CA ARG A 137 -3.65 -1.08 -9.85
C ARG A 137 -3.34 -1.70 -11.20
N LEU A 138 -3.76 -2.94 -11.40
CA LEU A 138 -3.75 -3.57 -12.71
C LEU A 138 -5.08 -3.26 -13.41
N GLU A 139 -5.01 -2.54 -14.52
CA GLU A 139 -6.15 -2.11 -15.31
C GLU A 139 -6.69 -3.21 -16.23
N ALA A 140 -7.85 -2.99 -16.82
CA ALA A 140 -8.51 -3.94 -17.71
C ALA A 140 -7.69 -4.25 -18.98
N ASP A 141 -6.87 -3.31 -19.46
CA ASP A 141 -5.99 -3.45 -20.63
C ASP A 141 -4.60 -4.01 -20.27
N ASP A 142 -4.48 -4.64 -19.10
CA ASP A 142 -3.23 -5.08 -18.48
C ASP A 142 -2.25 -3.95 -18.15
N SER A 143 -2.54 -2.67 -18.38
CA SER A 143 -1.65 -1.59 -17.93
C SER A 143 -1.62 -1.50 -16.40
N LEU A 144 -0.54 -0.95 -15.86
CA LEU A 144 -0.39 -0.76 -14.42
C LEU A 144 -0.42 0.74 -14.13
N SER A 145 -1.44 1.18 -13.43
CA SER A 145 -1.53 2.57 -12.97
C SER A 145 -0.93 2.71 -11.57
N VAL A 146 -0.22 3.82 -11.36
CA VAL A 146 0.53 4.09 -10.14
C VAL A 146 -0.05 5.33 -9.46
N ALA A 147 -0.23 5.26 -8.15
CA ALA A 147 -0.55 6.37 -7.28
C ALA A 147 0.63 6.59 -6.32
N ALA A 148 1.33 7.72 -6.47
CA ALA A 148 2.48 8.08 -5.65
C ALA A 148 2.46 9.60 -5.41
N PRO A 149 1.63 10.11 -4.47
CA PRO A 149 1.41 11.55 -4.31
C PRO A 149 2.67 12.34 -3.93
N PHE A 150 3.73 11.67 -3.47
CA PHE A 150 5.02 12.28 -3.15
C PHE A 150 6.12 11.96 -4.17
N GLY A 151 5.77 11.34 -5.30
CA GLY A 151 6.72 10.78 -6.26
C GLY A 151 7.34 9.45 -5.78
N LEU A 152 8.25 8.90 -6.59
CA LEU A 152 8.90 7.61 -6.35
C LEU A 152 10.38 7.74 -5.97
N ASP A 153 10.95 8.95 -6.01
CA ASP A 153 12.37 9.19 -5.76
C ASP A 153 12.84 8.62 -4.42
N ASP A 154 12.10 8.87 -3.34
CA ASP A 154 12.43 8.35 -2.00
C ASP A 154 12.38 6.82 -1.92
N VAL A 155 11.49 6.18 -2.68
CA VAL A 155 11.36 4.72 -2.72
C VAL A 155 12.60 4.12 -3.38
N PHE A 156 12.96 4.63 -4.55
CA PHE A 156 14.10 4.14 -5.33
C PHE A 156 15.46 4.55 -4.76
N ALA A 157 15.53 5.69 -4.07
CA ALA A 157 16.71 6.13 -3.31
C ALA A 157 16.80 5.46 -1.92
N MET A 158 15.86 4.57 -1.57
CA MET A 158 15.82 3.89 -0.26
C MET A 158 15.91 4.87 0.92
N THR A 159 15.19 5.99 0.81
CA THR A 159 15.17 7.07 1.80
C THR A 159 13.82 7.13 2.50
N ILE A 160 13.82 7.10 3.82
CA ILE A 160 12.65 7.33 4.67
C ILE A 160 12.77 8.71 5.28
N ARG A 161 11.76 9.56 5.05
CA ARG A 161 11.66 10.90 5.65
C ARG A 161 10.25 11.16 6.20
N PRO A 162 10.06 12.12 7.12
CA PRO A 162 8.75 12.43 7.65
C PRO A 162 7.81 12.88 6.53
N ASN A 163 6.55 12.47 6.62
CA ASN A 163 5.53 12.93 5.68
C ASN A 163 5.29 14.44 5.87
N PRO A 164 5.44 15.28 4.82
CA PRO A 164 5.29 16.73 4.95
C PRO A 164 3.83 17.17 5.18
N ASN A 165 2.85 16.32 4.90
CA ASN A 165 1.42 16.65 4.99
C ASN A 165 0.82 16.38 6.39
N ARG A 166 1.61 15.92 7.35
CA ARG A 166 1.15 15.63 8.72
C ARG A 166 2.25 15.82 9.76
N PRO A 167 1.90 16.03 11.04
CA PRO A 167 2.85 15.88 12.13
C PRO A 167 3.47 14.47 12.12
N VAL A 168 4.65 14.34 12.75
CA VAL A 168 5.34 13.06 12.91
C VAL A 168 4.37 12.02 13.46
N ALA A 169 4.13 10.96 12.69
CA ALA A 169 3.18 9.93 13.07
C ALA A 169 3.64 9.23 14.34
N LYS A 170 2.73 8.91 15.27
CA LYS A 170 3.07 8.16 16.50
C LYS A 170 3.76 6.82 16.22
N GLY A 171 3.51 6.22 15.05
CA GLY A 171 4.14 4.98 14.60
C GLY A 171 5.51 5.14 13.94
N TRP A 172 6.08 6.35 13.85
CA TRP A 172 7.33 6.64 13.13
C TRP A 172 8.49 5.72 13.54
N ALA A 173 8.88 5.76 14.81
CA ALA A 173 10.03 4.98 15.30
C ALA A 173 9.88 3.48 15.02
N LYS A 174 8.70 2.92 15.33
CA LYS A 174 8.39 1.51 15.07
C LYS A 174 8.48 1.15 13.58
N ALA A 175 7.97 2.02 12.70
CA ALA A 175 8.00 1.79 11.26
C ALA A 175 9.44 1.83 10.72
N VAL A 176 10.23 2.82 11.14
CA VAL A 176 11.64 2.97 10.77
C VAL A 176 12.47 1.80 11.27
N ASP A 177 12.36 1.44 12.55
CA ASP A 177 13.11 0.33 13.16
C ASP A 177 12.79 -1.00 12.46
N SER A 178 11.50 -1.26 12.21
CA SER A 178 11.08 -2.48 11.49
C SER A 178 11.53 -2.51 10.03
N ALA A 179 11.70 -1.35 9.39
CA ALA A 179 12.22 -1.26 8.03
C ALA A 179 13.74 -1.48 8.01
N ARG A 180 14.50 -0.76 8.85
CA ARG A 180 15.97 -0.90 8.95
C ARG A 180 16.43 -2.28 9.38
N ALA A 181 15.65 -2.97 10.22
CA ALA A 181 15.95 -4.35 10.59
C ALA A 181 15.93 -5.32 9.39
N ARG A 182 15.18 -5.01 8.33
CA ARG A 182 15.05 -5.84 7.12
C ARG A 182 15.90 -5.34 5.95
N TRP A 183 16.03 -4.02 5.82
CA TRP A 183 16.85 -3.33 4.81
C TRP A 183 17.80 -2.35 5.52
N PRO A 184 18.99 -2.80 5.99
CA PRO A 184 19.96 -1.95 6.64
C PRO A 184 20.53 -0.84 5.73
N GLU A 185 20.31 -0.92 4.41
CA GLU A 185 20.73 0.05 3.40
C GLU A 185 19.88 1.33 3.41
N LEU A 186 18.75 1.34 4.13
CA LEU A 186 17.86 2.49 4.21
C LEU A 186 18.55 3.70 4.83
N THR A 187 18.42 4.85 4.16
CA THR A 187 18.76 6.16 4.71
C THR A 187 17.54 6.76 5.40
N VAL A 188 17.69 7.27 6.62
CA VAL A 188 16.61 7.90 7.37
C VAL A 188 16.94 9.37 7.57
N ILE A 189 16.01 10.24 7.17
CA ILE A 189 16.01 11.66 7.53
C ILE A 189 15.14 11.79 8.78
N GLU A 190 15.74 12.18 9.90
CA GLU A 190 15.00 12.38 11.15
C GLU A 190 14.13 13.66 11.08
N PRO A 191 13.00 13.69 11.82
CA PRO A 191 12.10 14.85 11.89
C PRO A 191 12.67 16.08 12.61
#